data_AF-A0A9D8MST3-F1
#
_entry.id   AF-A0A9D8MST3-F1
#
_cell.length_a   1.000
_cell.length_b   1.000
_cell.length_c   1.000
_cell.angle_alpha   90.00
_cell.angle_beta   90.00
_cell.angle_gamma   90.00
#
_symmetry.space_group_name_H-M   'P 1'
#
loop_
_entity.id
_entity.type
_entity.pdbx_description
1 polymer ?
#
loop_
_entity_poly.entity_id
_entity_poly.type
_entity_poly.pdbx_seq_one_letter_code
_entity_poly.pdbx_strand_id
1 'polypeptide(L)'
;MKRHIILVLAAAAMLTACSEKTPEERAANMLKEARYALHHHLYNEARDTIYSLRRNCPTAIEARRQAILLLDSIEMNAAADSLKLVTGKEWERLNVKKQFYERKLQEDLKKTP
;
A
#
# COMPACT_ATOMS: atom_id res chain seq x y z
N MET A 1 4.07 43.97 -34.25
CA MET A 1 2.87 43.30 -33.72
C MET A 1 2.90 41.77 -33.86
N LYS A 2 3.22 41.19 -35.04
CA LYS A 2 3.23 39.71 -35.24
C LYS A 2 4.25 38.92 -34.38
N ARG A 3 5.44 39.48 -34.09
CA ARG A 3 6.47 38.82 -33.25
C ARG A 3 6.08 38.70 -31.78
N HIS A 4 5.30 39.64 -31.25
CA HIS A 4 4.82 39.59 -29.85
C HIS A 4 3.66 38.61 -29.68
N ILE A 5 2.82 38.42 -30.70
CA ILE A 5 1.74 37.42 -30.70
C ILE A 5 2.32 36.00 -30.63
N ILE A 6 3.42 35.74 -31.36
CA ILE A 6 4.11 34.43 -31.35
C ILE A 6 4.75 34.15 -29.98
N LEU A 7 5.33 35.16 -29.33
CA LEU A 7 5.92 35.03 -27.99
C LEU A 7 4.87 34.81 -26.89
N VAL A 8 3.68 35.40 -27.00
CA VAL A 8 2.58 35.21 -26.05
C VAL A 8 1.94 33.82 -26.20
N LEU A 9 1.85 33.29 -27.43
CA LEU A 9 1.36 31.91 -27.66
C LEU A 9 2.33 30.83 -27.15
N ALA A 10 3.63 31.07 -27.17
CA ALA A 10 4.63 30.13 -26.61
C ALA A 10 4.62 30.09 -25.07
N ALA A 11 4.26 31.19 -24.41
CA ALA A 11 4.14 31.25 -22.95
C ALA A 11 2.84 30.60 -22.42
N ALA A 12 1.78 30.57 -23.23
CA ALA A 12 0.51 29.93 -22.86
C ALA A 12 0.54 28.40 -22.93
N ALA A 13 1.51 27.81 -23.65
CA ALA A 13 1.67 26.36 -23.77
C ALA A 13 2.34 25.68 -22.55
N MET A 14 2.85 26.46 -21.58
CA MET A 14 3.54 25.92 -20.40
C MET A 14 2.65 25.82 -19.15
N LEU A 15 1.35 26.14 -19.22
CA LEU A 15 0.52 26.33 -18.02
C LEU A 15 -0.53 25.26 -17.70
N THR A 16 -0.77 24.21 -18.50
CA THR A 16 -1.83 23.24 -18.14
C THR A 16 -1.51 21.81 -18.55
N ALA A 17 -0.74 21.10 -17.72
CA ALA A 17 -0.95 19.67 -17.49
C ALA A 17 -0.29 19.23 -16.16
N CYS A 18 -0.62 19.88 -15.04
CA CYS A 18 -0.63 19.14 -13.78
C CYS A 18 -1.80 18.16 -13.88
N SER A 19 -1.56 17.03 -14.56
CA SER A 19 -2.57 15.96 -14.64
C SER A 19 -2.87 15.52 -13.21
N GLU A 20 -4.13 15.58 -12.80
CA GLU A 20 -4.53 15.02 -11.52
C GLU A 20 -4.10 13.56 -11.49
N LYS A 21 -3.33 13.17 -10.46
CA LYS A 21 -2.89 11.78 -10.31
C LYS A 21 -4.09 10.86 -10.40
N THR A 22 -3.99 9.85 -11.25
CA THR A 22 -5.05 8.84 -11.36
C THR A 22 -5.25 8.15 -10.00
N PRO A 23 -6.44 7.56 -9.75
CA PRO A 23 -6.66 6.77 -8.54
C PRO A 23 -5.58 5.70 -8.31
N GLU A 24 -5.08 5.08 -9.38
CA GLU A 24 -3.98 4.10 -9.30
C GLU A 24 -2.67 4.74 -8.87
N GLU A 25 -2.27 5.87 -9.43
CA GLU A 25 -1.04 6.57 -9.03
C GLU A 25 -1.10 7.06 -7.59
N ARG A 26 -2.27 7.52 -7.14
CA ARG A 26 -2.49 7.92 -5.75
C ARG A 26 -2.36 6.71 -4.83
N ALA A 27 -3.05 5.62 -5.13
CA ALA A 27 -3.00 4.39 -4.36
C ALA A 27 -1.59 3.76 -4.36
N ALA A 28 -0.85 3.87 -5.46
CA ALA A 28 0.54 3.40 -5.56
C ALA A 28 1.48 4.16 -4.61
N ASN A 29 1.27 5.47 -4.41
CA ASN A 29 2.04 6.23 -3.41
C ASN A 29 1.70 5.79 -1.99
N MET A 30 0.42 5.58 -1.68
CA MET A 30 0.00 5.04 -0.38
C MET A 30 0.56 3.63 -0.12
N LEU A 31 0.67 2.79 -1.16
CA LEU A 31 1.35 1.49 -1.04
C LEU A 31 2.84 1.63 -0.71
N LYS A 32 3.53 2.64 -1.24
CA LYS A 32 4.94 2.91 -0.89
C LYS A 32 5.06 3.33 0.57
N GLU A 33 4.17 4.22 1.03
CA GLU A 33 4.09 4.65 2.42
C GLU A 33 3.83 3.47 3.37
N ALA A 34 2.85 2.62 3.06
CA ALA A 34 2.55 1.43 3.84
C ALA A 34 3.71 0.42 3.88
N ARG A 35 4.43 0.23 2.76
CA ARG A 35 5.63 -0.61 2.70
C ARG A 35 6.78 -0.03 3.53
N TYR A 36 6.96 1.29 3.50
CA TYR A 36 7.93 1.97 4.33
C TYR A 36 7.61 1.79 5.82
N ALA A 37 6.36 2.06 6.23
CA ALA A 37 5.92 1.84 7.60
C ALA A 37 6.10 0.38 8.05
N LEU A 38 5.77 -0.60 7.20
CA LEU A 38 6.02 -2.01 7.47
C LEU A 38 7.51 -2.32 7.67
N HIS A 39 8.38 -1.80 6.79
CA HIS A 39 9.83 -1.97 6.90
C HIS A 39 10.39 -1.43 8.23
N HIS A 40 9.75 -0.39 8.78
CA HIS A 40 10.11 0.20 10.07
C HIS A 40 9.32 -0.38 11.26
N HIS A 41 8.62 -1.51 11.08
CA HIS A 41 7.80 -2.18 12.11
C HIS A 41 6.67 -1.31 12.68
N LEU A 42 6.27 -0.25 11.96
CA LEU A 42 5.19 0.67 12.33
C LEU A 42 3.83 0.08 11.87
N TYR A 43 3.44 -1.04 12.48
CA TYR A 43 2.32 -1.85 12.01
C TYR A 43 0.96 -1.12 12.01
N ASN A 44 0.72 -0.24 12.98
CA ASN A 44 -0.51 0.54 13.04
C ASN A 44 -0.61 1.52 11.86
N GLU A 45 0.46 2.27 11.61
CA GLU A 45 0.53 3.22 10.50
C GLU A 45 0.41 2.53 9.14
N ALA A 46 1.06 1.38 8.99
CA ALA A 46 0.95 0.57 7.78
C ALA A 46 -0.51 0.11 7.54
N ARG A 47 -1.22 -0.34 8.59
CA ARG A 47 -2.65 -0.71 8.51
C ARG A 47 -3.53 0.45 8.14
N ASP A 48 -3.37 1.58 8.82
CA ASP A 48 -4.20 2.77 8.62
C ASP A 48 -4.04 3.30 7.19
N THR A 49 -2.81 3.28 6.66
CA THR A 49 -2.53 3.64 5.27
C THR A 49 -3.26 2.72 4.29
N ILE A 50 -3.27 1.41 4.53
CA ILE A 50 -4.01 0.45 3.69
C ILE A 50 -5.52 0.64 3.77
N TYR A 51 -6.07 0.89 4.96
CA TYR A 51 -7.51 1.17 5.10
C TYR A 51 -7.91 2.48 4.43
N SER A 52 -7.07 3.51 4.54
CA SER A 52 -7.23 4.78 3.84
C SER A 52 -7.20 4.59 2.33
N LEU A 53 -6.26 3.80 1.81
CA LEU A 53 -6.18 3.45 0.38
C LEU A 53 -7.49 2.82 -0.09
N ARG A 54 -7.99 1.82 0.64
CA ARG A 54 -9.23 1.11 0.30
C ARG A 54 -10.47 2.01 0.34
N ARG A 55 -10.48 3.03 1.20
CA ARG A 55 -11.59 3.99 1.30
C ARG A 55 -11.52 5.05 0.21
N ASN A 56 -10.34 5.59 -0.05
CA ASN A 56 -10.15 6.80 -0.84
C ASN A 56 -9.84 6.52 -2.32
N CYS A 57 -9.39 5.31 -2.65
CA CYS A 57 -9.10 4.88 -4.02
C CYS A 57 -9.92 3.63 -4.40
N PRO A 58 -11.27 3.70 -4.41
CA PRO A 58 -12.11 2.51 -4.62
C PRO A 58 -11.94 1.90 -6.02
N THR A 59 -11.59 2.71 -7.03
CA THR A 59 -11.42 2.30 -8.43
C THR A 59 -9.98 1.90 -8.78
N ALA A 60 -9.03 2.00 -7.85
CA ALA A 60 -7.65 1.56 -8.05
C ALA A 60 -7.53 0.03 -7.86
N ILE A 61 -8.08 -0.73 -8.80
CA ILE A 61 -8.24 -2.18 -8.71
C ILE A 61 -6.89 -2.90 -8.50
N GLU A 62 -5.84 -2.48 -9.21
CA GLU A 62 -4.53 -3.11 -9.11
C GLU A 62 -3.90 -2.83 -7.75
N ALA A 63 -3.84 -1.55 -7.35
CA ALA A 63 -3.31 -1.16 -6.06
C ALA A 63 -4.09 -1.80 -4.89
N ARG A 64 -5.41 -1.97 -5.02
CA ARG A 64 -6.23 -2.65 -4.00
C ARG A 64 -5.89 -4.14 -3.87
N ARG A 65 -5.60 -4.83 -4.98
CA ARG A 65 -5.13 -6.22 -4.93
C ARG A 65 -3.81 -6.32 -4.19
N GLN A 66 -2.86 -5.44 -4.50
CA GLN A 66 -1.59 -5.37 -3.78
C GLN A 66 -1.77 -5.01 -2.30
N ALA A 67 -2.73 -4.14 -1.98
CA ALA A 67 -3.02 -3.73 -0.61
C ALA A 67 -3.54 -4.90 0.25
N ILE A 68 -4.29 -5.85 -0.33
CA ILE A 68 -4.73 -7.07 0.37
C ILE A 68 -3.51 -7.91 0.78
N LEU A 69 -2.60 -8.17 -0.17
CA LEU A 69 -1.39 -8.95 0.08
C LEU A 69 -0.46 -8.26 1.10
N LEU A 70 -0.33 -6.93 1.00
CA LEU A 70 0.47 -6.15 1.93
C LEU A 70 -0.14 -6.18 3.34
N LEU A 71 -1.46 -6.13 3.48
CA LEU A 71 -2.13 -6.25 4.78
C LEU A 71 -1.86 -7.61 5.44
N ASP A 72 -1.92 -8.71 4.68
CA ASP A 72 -1.57 -10.04 5.20
C ASP A 72 -0.11 -10.08 5.67
N SER A 73 0.80 -9.44 4.93
CA SER A 73 2.21 -9.31 5.32
C SER A 73 2.41 -8.49 6.60
N ILE A 74 1.65 -7.39 6.76
CA ILE A 74 1.67 -6.56 7.97
C ILE A 74 1.23 -7.37 9.20
N GLU A 75 0.11 -8.09 9.09
CA GLU A 75 -0.43 -8.89 10.19
C GLU A 75 0.49 -10.05 10.57
N MET A 76 1.12 -10.67 9.58
CA MET A 76 2.09 -11.74 9.81
C MET A 76 3.33 -11.23 10.57
N ASN A 77 3.92 -10.11 10.14
CA ASN A 77 5.09 -9.52 10.81
C ASN A 77 4.75 -9.02 12.22
N ALA A 78 3.59 -8.37 12.39
CA ALA A 78 3.12 -7.92 13.70
C ALA A 78 2.92 -9.08 14.68
N ALA A 79 2.35 -10.20 14.21
CA ALA A 79 2.19 -11.40 15.02
C ALA A 79 3.55 -12.05 15.36
N ALA A 80 4.47 -12.12 14.39
CA ALA A 80 5.81 -12.67 14.60
C ALA A 80 6.62 -11.86 15.62
N ASP A 81 6.53 -10.52 15.59
CA ASP A 81 7.20 -9.68 16.58
C ASP A 81 6.55 -9.77 17.95
N SER A 82 5.22 -9.82 18.01
CA SER A 82 4.49 -10.03 19.27
C SER A 82 4.90 -11.36 19.91
N LEU A 83 5.03 -12.44 19.12
CA LEU A 83 5.49 -13.75 19.58
C LEU A 83 6.87 -13.75 20.25
N LYS A 84 7.76 -12.80 19.91
CA LYS A 84 9.07 -12.68 20.55
C LYS A 84 8.97 -12.20 22.00
N LEU A 85 7.88 -11.52 22.35
CA LEU A 85 7.71 -10.84 23.64
C LEU A 85 6.77 -11.60 24.59
N VAL A 86 5.93 -12.50 24.08
CA VAL A 86 4.97 -13.24 24.89
C VAL A 86 5.38 -14.70 25.13
N THR A 87 5.00 -15.20 26.30
CA THR A 87 5.16 -16.60 26.71
C THR A 87 3.82 -17.18 27.15
N GLY A 88 3.68 -18.52 27.17
CA GLY A 88 2.47 -19.18 27.67
C GLY A 88 1.27 -19.07 26.71
N LYS A 89 0.06 -18.86 27.25
CA LYS A 89 -1.20 -18.94 26.47
C LYS A 89 -1.30 -17.92 25.33
N GLU A 90 -0.69 -16.75 25.47
CA GLU A 90 -0.71 -15.71 24.44
C GLU A 90 0.21 -16.04 23.26
N TRP A 91 1.32 -16.73 23.53
CA TRP A 91 2.19 -17.29 22.49
C TRP A 91 1.44 -18.30 21.63
N GLU A 92 0.68 -19.21 22.25
CA GLU A 92 -0.10 -20.22 21.53
C GLU A 92 -1.11 -19.57 20.56
N ARG A 93 -1.82 -18.54 21.02
CA ARG A 93 -2.79 -17.81 20.21
C ARG A 93 -2.14 -17.15 18.99
N LEU A 94 -1.01 -16.47 19.19
CA LEU A 94 -0.31 -15.81 18.11
C LEU A 94 0.38 -16.80 17.16
N ASN A 95 0.83 -17.95 17.65
CA ASN A 95 1.42 -19.00 16.83
C ASN A 95 0.38 -19.59 15.87
N VAL A 96 -0.84 -19.86 16.35
CA VAL A 96 -1.97 -20.26 15.49
C VAL A 96 -2.29 -19.20 14.45
N LYS A 97 -2.32 -17.91 14.85
CA LYS A 97 -2.54 -16.79 13.91
C LYS A 97 -1.46 -16.78 12.83
N LYS A 98 -0.17 -16.91 13.20
CA LYS A 98 0.95 -16.97 12.25
C LYS A 98 0.80 -18.10 11.25
N GLN A 99 0.54 -19.33 11.71
CA GLN A 99 0.37 -20.51 10.85
C GLN A 99 -0.81 -20.37 9.87
N PHE A 100 -1.87 -19.65 10.25
CA PHE A 100 -2.98 -19.37 9.34
C PHE A 100 -2.53 -18.52 8.15
N TYR A 101 -1.81 -17.41 8.41
CA TYR A 101 -1.33 -16.53 7.34
C TYR A 101 -0.24 -17.17 6.48
N GLU A 102 0.66 -17.96 7.07
CA GLU A 102 1.68 -18.70 6.30
C GLU A 102 1.04 -19.66 5.28
N ARG A 103 0.02 -20.42 5.69
CA ARG A 103 -0.71 -21.31 4.78
C ARG A 103 -1.44 -20.54 3.69
N LYS A 104 -2.10 -19.43 4.04
CA LYS A 104 -2.77 -18.57 3.07
C LYS A 104 -1.79 -18.05 2.01
N LEU A 105 -0.62 -17.56 2.45
CA LEU A 105 0.42 -17.08 1.55
C LEU A 105 0.92 -18.17 0.61
N GLN A 106 1.15 -19.39 1.11
CA GLN A 106 1.56 -20.51 0.26
C GLN A 106 0.50 -20.88 -0.78
N GLU A 107 -0.77 -20.87 -0.41
CA GLU A 107 -1.87 -21.13 -1.34
C GLU A 107 -2.00 -20.03 -2.40
N ASP A 108 -1.78 -18.77 -2.04
CA ASP A 108 -1.78 -17.66 -2.99
C ASP A 108 -0.59 -17.74 -3.95
N LEU A 109 0.60 -18.15 -3.47
CA LEU A 109 1.77 -18.39 -4.31
C LEU A 109 1.57 -19.52 -5.32
N LYS A 110 0.91 -20.62 -4.92
CA LYS A 110 0.60 -21.74 -5.84
C LYS A 110 -0.34 -21.36 -6.98
N LYS A 111 -1.15 -20.30 -6.81
CA LYS A 111 -2.14 -19.84 -7.80
C LYS A 111 -1.61 -18.79 -8.76
N THR A 112 -0.35 -18.40 -8.61
CA THR A 112 0.29 -17.42 -9.50
C THR A 112 0.86 -18.18 -10.71
N PRO A 113 0.43 -17.86 -11.96
CA PRO A 113 0.87 -18.56 -13.17
C PRO A 113 2.35 -18.33 -13.52
#